data_AF-A0A920UVL1-F1
#
_entry.id   AF-A0A920UVL1-F1
#
_cell.length_a   1.000
_cell.length_b   1.000
_cell.length_c   1.000
_cell.angle_alpha   90.00
_cell.angle_beta   90.00
_cell.angle_gamma   90.00
#
_symmetry.space_group_name_H-M   'P 1'
#
loop_
_entity.id
_entity.type
_entity.pdbx_description
1 polymer ?
#
loop_
_entity_poly.entity_id
_entity_poly.type
_entity_poly.pdbx_seq_one_letter_code
_entity_poly.pdbx_strand_id
1 'polypeptide(L)'
;MAKDVKFGDTARQKLLSGVNVLADAVKVTLGPKGRNVVLDKSFGAPTVTKDGVSVAKEIELEDKFENMGAQMVKEVASQTSDVAGDGTTTATVLAQSILNEGLKSVAAGMNPMDLKRGVDKAVAAVVDEIEKDSVPCEDTKALAQVGTISANSDQDVGDKIAEAMDKVGKDGVITVEDGSGLEMELDTVEGMQFDRGYLSAYFINNQDSMSADLENPLILLFDKKISNIRECFLYWRAWQKPVVLFWLLLKMSKVRPSLL
;
A
#
# COMPACT_ATOMS: atom_id res chain seq x y z
N MET A 1 -5.96 27.44 20.15
CA MET A 1 -7.21 27.23 19.38
C MET A 1 -8.17 26.46 20.29
N ALA A 2 -9.43 26.90 20.43
CA ALA A 2 -10.42 26.19 21.25
C ALA A 2 -10.81 24.83 20.61
N LYS A 3 -11.15 23.84 21.42
CA LYS A 3 -11.54 22.49 20.97
C LYS A 3 -13.07 22.35 21.01
N ASP A 4 -13.64 21.80 19.94
CA ASP A 4 -15.05 21.38 19.91
C ASP A 4 -15.14 19.93 20.40
N VAL A 5 -16.11 19.64 21.27
CA VAL A 5 -16.25 18.34 21.94
C VAL A 5 -17.70 17.87 21.85
N LYS A 6 -17.91 16.68 21.28
CA LYS A 6 -19.22 16.02 21.18
C LYS A 6 -19.20 14.68 21.91
N PHE A 7 -20.34 14.29 22.46
CA PHE A 7 -20.48 13.09 23.28
C PHE A 7 -21.62 12.20 22.81
N GLY A 8 -21.50 10.91 23.11
CA GLY A 8 -22.56 9.93 22.92
C GLY A 8 -22.99 9.79 21.48
N ASP A 9 -24.30 9.73 21.26
CA ASP A 9 -24.88 9.35 19.97
C ASP A 9 -24.62 10.36 18.85
N THR A 10 -24.70 11.65 19.17
CA THR A 10 -24.44 12.72 18.19
C THR A 10 -23.02 12.67 17.60
N ALA A 11 -22.03 12.29 18.40
CA ALA A 11 -20.66 12.09 17.92
C ALA A 11 -20.58 10.86 17.02
N ARG A 12 -21.19 9.74 17.43
CA ARG A 12 -21.17 8.48 16.67
C ARG A 12 -21.86 8.60 15.32
N GLN A 13 -22.99 9.29 15.24
CA GLN A 13 -23.70 9.52 13.97
C GLN A 13 -22.86 10.33 12.98
N LYS A 14 -22.14 11.36 13.44
CA LYS A 14 -21.23 12.13 12.57
C LYS A 14 -20.04 11.28 12.09
N LEU A 15 -19.41 10.53 13.00
CA LEU A 15 -18.33 9.62 12.62
C LEU A 15 -18.82 8.60 11.58
N LEU A 16 -20.00 8.03 11.78
CA LEU A 16 -20.60 7.06 10.87
C LEU A 16 -20.94 7.67 9.50
N SER A 17 -21.44 8.91 9.47
CA SER A 17 -21.68 9.66 8.24
C SER A 17 -20.41 9.73 7.39
N GLY A 18 -19.29 10.16 8.00
CA GLY A 18 -18.01 10.26 7.29
C GLY A 18 -17.43 8.92 6.84
N VAL A 19 -17.57 7.88 7.67
CA VAL A 19 -17.22 6.50 7.30
C VAL A 19 -18.01 6.05 6.07
N ASN A 20 -19.32 6.29 6.07
CA ASN A 20 -20.19 5.88 4.96
C ASN A 20 -19.88 6.65 3.69
N VAL A 21 -19.58 7.96 3.75
CA VAL A 21 -19.18 8.73 2.56
C VAL A 21 -17.92 8.14 1.92
N LEU A 22 -16.88 7.86 2.73
CA LEU A 22 -15.64 7.27 2.22
C LEU A 22 -15.88 5.86 1.67
N ALA A 23 -16.55 5.00 2.43
CA ALA A 23 -16.78 3.63 2.02
C ALA A 23 -17.70 3.53 0.80
N ASP A 24 -18.69 4.41 0.67
CA ASP A 24 -19.60 4.44 -0.49
C ASP A 24 -18.89 4.87 -1.77
N ALA A 25 -17.89 5.76 -1.68
CA ALA A 25 -17.05 6.15 -2.79
C ALA A 25 -16.04 5.05 -3.18
N VAL A 26 -15.52 4.30 -2.23
CA VAL A 26 -14.55 3.21 -2.49
C VAL A 26 -15.24 1.94 -2.98
N LYS A 27 -16.39 1.55 -2.39
CA LYS A 27 -17.04 0.26 -2.69
C LYS A 27 -17.52 0.12 -4.14
N VAL A 28 -17.74 1.23 -4.84
CA VAL A 28 -18.17 1.17 -6.26
C VAL A 28 -17.06 0.63 -7.17
N THR A 29 -15.81 0.63 -6.72
CA THR A 29 -14.68 0.09 -7.49
C THR A 29 -14.47 -1.42 -7.29
N LEU A 30 -15.23 -2.06 -6.40
CA LEU A 30 -15.02 -3.46 -6.03
C LEU A 30 -15.36 -4.43 -7.18
N GLY A 31 -14.40 -5.30 -7.50
CA GLY A 31 -14.57 -6.45 -8.39
C GLY A 31 -14.54 -6.12 -9.89
N PRO A 32 -14.74 -7.11 -10.77
CA PRO A 32 -14.56 -6.97 -12.23
C PRO A 32 -15.59 -6.04 -12.88
N LYS A 33 -16.74 -5.82 -12.22
CA LYS A 33 -17.77 -4.85 -12.62
C LYS A 33 -17.68 -3.53 -11.86
N GLY A 34 -16.55 -3.29 -11.20
CA GLY A 34 -16.23 -2.04 -10.53
C GLY A 34 -16.31 -0.87 -11.50
N ARG A 35 -16.93 0.22 -11.05
CA ARG A 35 -17.07 1.46 -11.79
C ARG A 35 -15.87 2.35 -11.54
N ASN A 36 -15.58 3.20 -12.53
CA ASN A 36 -14.53 4.20 -12.39
C ASN A 36 -14.99 5.32 -11.46
N VAL A 37 -14.06 5.80 -10.64
CA VAL A 37 -14.20 7.02 -9.86
C VAL A 37 -13.34 8.08 -10.54
N VAL A 38 -13.90 9.29 -10.67
CA VAL A 38 -13.21 10.45 -11.25
C VAL A 38 -12.77 11.35 -10.12
N LEU A 39 -11.46 11.58 -10.03
CA LEU A 39 -10.80 12.39 -9.02
C LEU A 39 -10.36 13.71 -9.67
N ASP A 40 -10.76 14.82 -9.09
CA ASP A 40 -10.34 16.14 -9.55
C ASP A 40 -8.86 16.38 -9.21
N LYS A 41 -8.17 17.14 -10.06
CA LYS A 41 -6.77 17.54 -9.84
C LYS A 41 -6.68 19.06 -9.96
N SER A 42 -5.98 19.71 -9.04
CA SER A 42 -5.83 21.17 -9.06
C SER A 42 -5.17 21.70 -10.34
N PHE A 43 -4.42 20.86 -11.05
CA PHE A 43 -3.83 21.15 -12.34
C PHE A 43 -3.91 19.93 -13.26
N GLY A 44 -4.22 20.17 -14.54
CA GLY A 44 -4.27 19.12 -15.56
C GLY A 44 -5.63 18.43 -15.68
N ALA A 45 -5.61 17.21 -16.23
CA ALA A 45 -6.81 16.41 -16.43
C ALA A 45 -7.18 15.63 -15.14
N PRO A 46 -8.48 15.37 -14.90
CA PRO A 46 -8.91 14.55 -13.78
C PRO A 46 -8.38 13.12 -13.92
N THR A 47 -8.14 12.47 -12.78
CA THR A 47 -7.67 11.08 -12.75
C THR A 47 -8.86 10.14 -12.69
N VAL A 48 -8.88 9.15 -13.57
CA VAL A 48 -9.92 8.12 -13.60
C VAL A 48 -9.29 6.85 -13.04
N THR A 49 -9.82 6.36 -11.92
CA THR A 49 -9.24 5.19 -11.24
C THR A 49 -10.30 4.20 -10.77
N LYS A 50 -9.89 2.94 -10.63
CA LYS A 50 -10.61 1.88 -9.93
C LYS A 50 -9.89 1.45 -8.65
N ASP A 51 -8.76 2.06 -8.34
CA ASP A 51 -8.02 1.75 -7.12
C ASP A 51 -8.68 2.39 -5.89
N GLY A 52 -9.06 1.56 -4.93
CA GLY A 52 -9.68 1.98 -3.68
C GLY A 52 -8.75 2.82 -2.80
N VAL A 53 -7.43 2.62 -2.87
CA VAL A 53 -6.46 3.41 -2.08
C VAL A 53 -6.39 4.83 -2.61
N SER A 54 -6.23 4.98 -3.92
CA SER A 54 -6.25 6.28 -4.59
C SER A 54 -7.54 7.05 -4.27
N VAL A 55 -8.71 6.39 -4.34
CA VAL A 55 -9.99 7.03 -3.99
C VAL A 55 -10.03 7.42 -2.51
N ALA A 56 -9.63 6.53 -1.59
CA ALA A 56 -9.65 6.81 -0.16
C ALA A 56 -8.67 7.95 0.22
N LYS A 57 -7.55 8.09 -0.51
CA LYS A 57 -6.55 9.13 -0.26
C LYS A 57 -7.09 10.53 -0.49
N GLU A 58 -7.89 10.73 -1.54
CA GLU A 58 -8.45 12.02 -1.94
C GLU A 58 -9.68 12.47 -1.13
N ILE A 59 -10.24 11.59 -0.28
CA ILE A 59 -11.45 11.92 0.48
C ILE A 59 -11.07 12.68 1.76
N GLU A 60 -11.41 13.96 1.78
CA GLU A 60 -11.38 14.82 2.95
C GLU A 60 -12.73 15.55 3.08
N LEU A 61 -13.31 15.52 4.28
CA LEU A 61 -14.63 16.09 4.54
C LEU A 61 -14.54 17.43 5.26
N GLU A 62 -15.44 18.35 4.93
CA GLU A 62 -15.48 19.69 5.53
C GLU A 62 -15.81 19.65 7.03
N ASP A 63 -16.77 18.80 7.42
CA ASP A 63 -17.10 18.60 8.83
C ASP A 63 -16.00 17.80 9.52
N LYS A 64 -15.42 18.39 10.57
CA LYS A 64 -14.30 17.78 11.30
C LYS A 64 -14.64 16.42 11.92
N PHE A 65 -15.87 16.21 12.39
CA PHE A 65 -16.26 14.93 12.98
C PHE A 65 -16.49 13.87 11.92
N GLU A 66 -17.11 14.23 10.79
CA GLU A 66 -17.21 13.30 9.66
C GLU A 66 -15.82 12.96 9.11
N ASN A 67 -14.95 13.97 8.96
CA ASN A 67 -13.58 13.76 8.49
C ASN A 67 -12.79 12.84 9.42
N MET A 68 -12.92 12.98 10.75
CA MET A 68 -12.31 12.03 11.69
C MET A 68 -12.78 10.58 11.43
N GLY A 69 -14.06 10.38 11.11
CA GLY A 69 -14.60 9.09 10.69
C GLY A 69 -13.95 8.55 9.43
N ALA A 70 -13.87 9.38 8.39
CA ALA A 70 -13.24 9.04 7.12
C ALA A 70 -11.75 8.69 7.30
N GLN A 71 -10.98 9.51 8.03
CA GLN A 71 -9.55 9.26 8.25
C GLN A 71 -9.30 7.94 9.00
N MET A 72 -10.18 7.54 9.93
CA MET A 72 -10.05 6.24 10.62
C MET A 72 -10.18 5.04 9.66
N VAL A 73 -11.04 5.12 8.65
CA VAL A 73 -11.22 4.03 7.67
C VAL A 73 -10.15 4.07 6.60
N LYS A 74 -9.69 5.28 6.23
CA LYS A 74 -8.52 5.45 5.37
C LYS A 74 -7.28 4.76 5.93
N GLU A 75 -7.09 4.83 7.25
CA GLU A 75 -6.00 4.12 7.94
C GLU A 75 -6.13 2.59 7.78
N VAL A 76 -7.35 2.04 7.88
CA VAL A 76 -7.59 0.60 7.65
C VAL A 76 -7.20 0.19 6.23
N ALA A 77 -7.58 0.99 5.23
CA ALA A 77 -7.22 0.74 3.84
C ALA A 77 -5.70 0.84 3.61
N SER A 78 -5.05 1.85 4.18
CA SER A 78 -3.60 2.05 4.06
C SER A 78 -2.82 0.90 4.68
N GLN A 79 -3.14 0.50 5.91
CA GLN A 79 -2.46 -0.61 6.59
C GLN A 79 -2.65 -1.94 5.84
N THR A 80 -3.82 -2.15 5.24
CA THR A 80 -4.07 -3.34 4.42
C THR A 80 -3.16 -3.33 3.18
N SER A 81 -3.02 -2.18 2.52
CA SER A 81 -2.10 -2.01 1.40
C SER A 81 -0.65 -2.26 1.79
N ASP A 82 -0.22 -1.74 2.94
CA ASP A 82 1.18 -1.84 3.39
C ASP A 82 1.57 -3.28 3.75
N VAL A 83 0.62 -4.07 4.26
CA VAL A 83 0.87 -5.47 4.68
C VAL A 83 0.67 -6.46 3.53
N ALA A 84 -0.38 -6.28 2.72
CA ALA A 84 -0.81 -7.28 1.75
C ALA A 84 -0.67 -6.83 0.27
N GLY A 85 -0.55 -5.53 -0.01
CA GLY A 85 -0.48 -4.99 -1.37
C GLY A 85 -1.78 -5.00 -2.17
N ASP A 86 -2.85 -5.62 -1.65
CA ASP A 86 -4.19 -5.72 -2.26
C ASP A 86 -5.27 -5.82 -1.16
N GLY A 87 -6.55 -5.73 -1.53
CA GLY A 87 -7.69 -5.98 -0.65
C GLY A 87 -8.21 -4.74 0.08
N THR A 88 -7.73 -3.55 -0.27
CA THR A 88 -8.07 -2.29 0.40
C THR A 88 -9.57 -1.93 0.30
N THR A 89 -10.17 -2.16 -0.86
CA THR A 89 -11.62 -1.99 -1.06
C THR A 89 -12.41 -2.99 -0.20
N THR A 90 -11.96 -4.26 -0.13
CA THR A 90 -12.58 -5.29 0.70
C THR A 90 -12.51 -4.93 2.19
N ALA A 91 -11.34 -4.48 2.67
CA ALA A 91 -11.15 -4.04 4.04
C ALA A 91 -12.06 -2.86 4.39
N THR A 92 -12.21 -1.90 3.47
CA THR A 92 -13.09 -0.73 3.63
C THR A 92 -14.56 -1.13 3.77
N VAL A 93 -15.03 -2.05 2.90
CA VAL A 93 -16.42 -2.54 2.95
C VAL A 93 -16.70 -3.35 4.22
N LEU A 94 -15.76 -4.20 4.65
CA LEU A 94 -15.89 -4.95 5.90
C LEU A 94 -15.91 -4.00 7.11
N ALA A 95 -15.03 -3.01 7.14
CA ALA A 95 -15.00 -1.99 8.20
C ALA A 95 -16.32 -1.22 8.27
N GLN A 96 -16.87 -0.80 7.12
CA GLN A 96 -18.18 -0.15 7.04
C GLN A 96 -19.30 -1.05 7.61
N SER A 97 -19.32 -2.33 7.23
CA SER A 97 -20.35 -3.28 7.67
C SER A 97 -20.31 -3.52 9.18
N ILE A 98 -19.12 -3.83 9.72
CA ILE A 98 -18.92 -4.07 11.15
C ILE A 98 -19.28 -2.84 11.97
N LEU A 99 -18.89 -1.64 11.51
CA LEU A 99 -19.18 -0.40 12.23
C LEU A 99 -20.67 -0.08 12.24
N ASN A 100 -21.37 -0.21 11.10
CA ASN A 100 -22.81 0.04 11.02
C ASN A 100 -23.61 -0.88 11.95
N GLU A 101 -23.34 -2.19 11.94
CA GLU A 101 -24.05 -3.15 12.79
C GLU A 101 -23.63 -3.04 14.27
N GLY A 102 -22.36 -2.75 14.53
CA GLY A 102 -21.85 -2.49 15.87
C GLY A 102 -22.52 -1.27 16.51
N LEU A 103 -22.64 -0.16 15.76
CA LEU A 103 -23.28 1.06 16.26
C LEU A 103 -24.77 0.89 16.53
N LYS A 104 -25.50 0.12 15.69
CA LYS A 104 -26.90 -0.26 15.97
C LYS A 104 -27.02 -1.03 17.28
N SER A 105 -26.12 -1.97 17.53
CA SER A 105 -26.10 -2.79 18.75
C SER A 105 -25.79 -1.93 19.99
N VAL A 106 -24.87 -0.97 19.88
CA VAL A 106 -24.58 -0.02 20.95
C VAL A 106 -25.76 0.92 21.20
N ALA A 107 -26.45 1.39 20.16
CA ALA A 107 -27.66 2.20 20.29
C ALA A 107 -28.80 1.43 20.98
N ALA A 108 -28.86 0.11 20.80
CA ALA A 108 -29.76 -0.80 21.52
C ALA A 108 -29.38 -1.05 23.00
N GLY A 109 -28.31 -0.41 23.49
CA GLY A 109 -27.88 -0.49 24.89
C GLY A 109 -26.92 -1.64 25.21
N MET A 110 -26.40 -2.35 24.20
CA MET A 110 -25.38 -3.37 24.42
C MET A 110 -24.03 -2.75 24.80
N ASN A 111 -23.23 -3.47 25.59
CA ASN A 111 -21.92 -3.01 26.01
C ASN A 111 -20.92 -3.02 24.83
N PRO A 112 -20.36 -1.87 24.43
CA PRO A 112 -19.39 -1.79 23.32
C PRO A 112 -18.15 -2.66 23.53
N MET A 113 -17.71 -2.83 24.77
CA MET A 113 -16.51 -3.63 25.08
C MET A 113 -16.75 -5.13 24.90
N ASP A 114 -17.97 -5.60 25.19
CA ASP A 114 -18.35 -7.00 24.98
C ASP A 114 -18.58 -7.28 23.49
N LEU A 115 -19.19 -6.33 22.77
CA LEU A 115 -19.34 -6.39 21.31
C LEU A 115 -17.97 -6.51 20.62
N LYS A 116 -17.01 -5.65 20.98
CA LYS A 116 -15.64 -5.73 20.46
C LYS A 116 -15.02 -7.09 20.74
N ARG A 117 -15.08 -7.59 21.98
CA ARG A 117 -14.54 -8.91 22.34
C ARG A 117 -15.18 -10.05 21.54
N GLY A 118 -16.48 -9.95 21.25
CA GLY A 118 -17.18 -10.89 20.39
C GLY A 118 -16.69 -10.87 18.94
N VAL A 119 -16.53 -9.68 18.36
CA VAL A 119 -15.99 -9.49 17.00
C VAL A 119 -14.56 -10.01 16.92
N ASP A 120 -13.69 -9.64 17.87
CA ASP A 120 -12.29 -10.08 17.89
C ASP A 120 -12.19 -11.63 17.93
N LYS A 121 -13.05 -12.28 18.72
CA LYS A 121 -13.10 -13.75 18.80
C LYS A 121 -13.59 -14.38 17.50
N ALA A 122 -14.58 -13.78 16.85
CA ALA A 122 -15.10 -14.26 15.57
C ALA A 122 -14.04 -14.11 14.46
N VAL A 123 -13.35 -12.97 14.40
CA VAL A 123 -12.27 -12.73 13.43
C VAL A 123 -11.15 -13.75 13.61
N ALA A 124 -10.72 -14.03 14.84
CA ALA A 124 -9.69 -15.05 15.09
C ALA A 124 -10.10 -16.44 14.55
N ALA A 125 -11.33 -16.87 14.84
CA ALA A 125 -11.84 -18.15 14.37
C ALA A 125 -11.96 -18.21 12.83
N VAL A 126 -12.34 -17.09 12.19
CA VAL A 126 -12.41 -17.01 10.72
C VAL A 126 -11.03 -17.07 10.09
N VAL A 127 -10.04 -16.39 10.66
CA VAL A 127 -8.64 -16.44 10.18
C VAL A 127 -8.10 -17.87 10.26
N ASP A 128 -8.31 -18.54 11.39
CA ASP A 128 -7.90 -19.94 11.58
C ASP A 128 -8.54 -20.89 10.54
N GLU A 129 -9.78 -20.62 10.14
CA GLU A 129 -10.47 -21.44 9.13
C GLU A 129 -9.97 -21.14 7.72
N ILE A 130 -9.75 -19.86 7.38
CA ILE A 130 -9.16 -19.46 6.10
C ILE A 130 -7.78 -20.08 5.91
N GLU A 131 -6.97 -20.17 6.97
CA GLU A 131 -5.65 -20.82 6.90
C GLU A 131 -5.75 -22.31 6.59
N LYS A 132 -6.78 -23.01 7.11
CA LYS A 132 -7.03 -24.43 6.80
C LYS A 132 -7.51 -24.67 5.37
N ASP A 133 -8.31 -23.74 4.85
CA ASP A 133 -8.84 -23.80 3.48
C ASP A 133 -7.83 -23.28 2.44
N SER A 134 -6.69 -22.75 2.87
CA SER A 134 -5.65 -22.20 2.00
C SER A 134 -5.04 -23.27 1.10
N VAL A 135 -4.93 -22.95 -0.19
CA VAL A 135 -4.30 -23.81 -1.20
C VAL A 135 -2.97 -23.20 -1.62
N PRO A 136 -1.84 -23.91 -1.47
CA PRO A 136 -0.54 -23.44 -1.92
C PRO A 136 -0.50 -23.15 -3.42
N CYS A 137 0.05 -21.99 -3.80
CA CYS A 137 0.27 -21.60 -5.18
C CYS A 137 1.67 -22.05 -5.63
N GLU A 138 1.77 -23.30 -6.12
CA GLU A 138 3.05 -23.89 -6.48
C GLU A 138 3.37 -23.79 -7.97
N ASP A 139 2.35 -23.80 -8.81
CA ASP A 139 2.44 -23.85 -10.27
C ASP A 139 2.38 -22.47 -10.93
N THR A 140 3.13 -22.31 -12.02
CA THR A 140 3.16 -21.09 -12.84
C THR A 140 1.77 -20.68 -13.32
N LYS A 141 0.87 -21.64 -13.54
CA LYS A 141 -0.51 -21.37 -13.94
C LYS A 141 -1.32 -20.72 -12.82
N ALA A 142 -1.20 -21.19 -11.57
CA ALA A 142 -1.84 -20.52 -10.45
C ALA A 142 -1.26 -19.12 -10.21
N LEU A 143 0.06 -18.93 -10.39
CA LEU A 143 0.68 -17.60 -10.33
C LEU A 143 0.10 -16.64 -11.38
N ALA A 144 0.00 -17.09 -12.64
CA ALA A 144 -0.61 -16.31 -13.72
C ALA A 144 -2.09 -15.99 -13.42
N GLN A 145 -2.84 -16.94 -12.84
CA GLN A 145 -4.23 -16.73 -12.45
C GLN A 145 -4.37 -15.67 -11.35
N VAL A 146 -3.53 -15.71 -10.31
CA VAL A 146 -3.53 -14.70 -9.25
C VAL A 146 -3.20 -13.33 -9.83
N GLY A 147 -2.14 -13.23 -10.64
CA GLY A 147 -1.75 -11.99 -11.31
C GLY A 147 -2.87 -11.43 -12.20
N THR A 148 -3.51 -12.30 -12.99
CA THR A 148 -4.64 -11.93 -13.86
C THR A 148 -5.81 -11.37 -13.07
N ILE A 149 -6.21 -12.04 -11.98
CA ILE A 149 -7.36 -11.62 -11.18
C ILE A 149 -7.08 -10.27 -10.50
N SER A 150 -5.89 -10.09 -9.91
CA SER A 150 -5.49 -8.83 -9.28
C SER A 150 -5.33 -7.70 -10.30
N ALA A 151 -4.89 -8.00 -11.53
CA ALA A 151 -4.83 -7.04 -12.64
C ALA A 151 -6.20 -6.76 -13.30
N ASN A 152 -7.31 -6.91 -12.57
CA ASN A 152 -8.66 -6.69 -13.07
C ASN A 152 -9.01 -7.54 -14.32
N SER A 153 -8.63 -8.82 -14.28
CA SER A 153 -8.83 -9.83 -15.35
C SER A 153 -8.02 -9.59 -16.64
N ASP A 154 -6.87 -8.92 -16.52
CA ASP A 154 -5.92 -8.76 -17.62
C ASP A 154 -4.97 -9.98 -17.70
N GLN A 155 -5.16 -10.81 -18.72
CA GLN A 155 -4.37 -12.03 -18.92
C GLN A 155 -2.93 -11.71 -19.33
N ASP A 156 -2.71 -10.66 -20.11
CA ASP A 156 -1.37 -10.31 -20.60
C ASP A 156 -0.46 -9.92 -19.42
N VAL A 157 -1.00 -9.16 -18.46
CA VAL A 157 -0.31 -8.81 -17.21
C VAL A 157 -0.02 -10.05 -16.36
N GLY A 158 -1.00 -10.93 -16.19
CA GLY A 158 -0.83 -12.14 -15.39
C GLY A 158 0.23 -13.08 -15.97
N ASP A 159 0.20 -13.29 -17.28
CA ASP A 159 1.17 -14.14 -17.99
C ASP A 159 2.59 -13.54 -17.92
N LYS A 160 2.72 -12.21 -18.05
CA LYS A 160 4.02 -11.53 -17.93
C LYS A 160 4.61 -11.60 -16.52
N ILE A 161 3.79 -11.45 -15.49
CA ILE A 161 4.22 -11.62 -14.09
C ILE A 161 4.71 -13.06 -13.86
N ALA A 162 3.99 -14.05 -14.39
CA ALA A 162 4.38 -15.45 -14.27
C ALA A 162 5.69 -15.75 -15.02
N GLU A 163 5.88 -15.18 -16.23
CA GLU A 163 7.14 -15.26 -16.99
C GLU A 163 8.31 -14.63 -16.23
N ALA A 164 8.08 -13.47 -15.61
CA ALA A 164 9.07 -12.79 -14.79
C ALA A 164 9.48 -13.65 -13.58
N MET A 165 8.50 -14.16 -12.83
CA MET A 165 8.74 -15.03 -11.66
C MET A 165 9.45 -16.34 -12.01
N ASP A 166 9.24 -16.89 -13.20
CA ASP A 166 9.94 -18.09 -13.66
C ASP A 166 11.42 -17.79 -13.97
N LYS A 167 11.72 -16.61 -14.53
CA LYS A 167 13.10 -16.17 -14.82
C LYS A 167 13.90 -15.80 -13.57
N VAL A 168 13.32 -15.05 -12.63
CA VAL A 168 14.03 -14.57 -11.42
C VAL A 168 13.90 -15.51 -10.22
N GLY A 169 13.02 -16.51 -10.30
CA GLY A 169 12.64 -17.40 -9.20
C GLY A 169 11.64 -16.75 -8.23
N LYS A 170 11.04 -17.56 -7.34
CA LYS A 170 9.98 -17.11 -6.40
C LYS A 170 10.42 -15.98 -5.46
N ASP A 171 11.71 -15.91 -5.13
CA ASP A 171 12.29 -14.90 -4.25
C ASP A 171 13.04 -13.81 -5.05
N GLY A 172 12.89 -13.77 -6.36
CA GLY A 172 13.53 -12.81 -7.24
C GLY A 172 12.88 -11.43 -7.16
N VAL A 173 13.65 -10.40 -7.51
CA VAL A 173 13.19 -9.00 -7.49
C VAL A 173 12.56 -8.66 -8.83
N ILE A 174 11.34 -8.14 -8.80
CA ILE A 174 10.63 -7.66 -9.98
C ILE A 174 10.37 -6.16 -9.79
N THR A 175 10.81 -5.36 -10.77
CA THR A 175 10.57 -3.91 -10.83
C THR A 175 9.73 -3.58 -12.05
N VAL A 176 8.93 -2.52 -11.96
CA VAL A 176 8.10 -2.01 -13.06
C VAL A 176 8.60 -0.62 -13.40
N GLU A 177 8.83 -0.36 -14.68
CA GLU A 177 9.27 0.93 -15.22
C GLU A 177 8.32 1.37 -16.34
N ASP A 178 8.24 2.68 -16.57
CA ASP A 178 7.43 3.23 -17.67
C ASP A 178 8.06 2.87 -19.02
N GLY A 179 7.33 2.08 -19.82
CA GLY A 179 7.76 1.67 -21.15
C GLY A 179 7.79 2.83 -22.14
N SER A 180 8.78 2.82 -23.03
CA SER A 180 8.85 3.77 -24.16
C SER A 180 8.04 3.32 -25.40
N GLY A 181 7.67 2.04 -25.44
CA GLY A 181 6.88 1.40 -26.50
C GLY A 181 5.41 1.18 -26.12
N LEU A 182 4.67 0.56 -27.04
CA LEU A 182 3.27 0.14 -26.82
C LEU A 182 3.15 -1.26 -26.22
N GLU A 183 4.21 -2.07 -26.34
CA GLU A 183 4.23 -3.46 -25.87
C GLU A 183 4.87 -3.54 -24.48
N MET A 184 4.42 -4.51 -23.67
CA MET A 184 5.07 -4.82 -22.39
C MET A 184 6.33 -5.63 -22.64
N GLU A 185 7.47 -5.06 -22.28
CA GLU A 185 8.79 -5.69 -22.38
C GLU A 185 9.18 -6.31 -21.03
N LEU A 186 9.91 -7.42 -21.07
CA LEU A 186 10.44 -8.10 -19.88
C LEU A 186 11.93 -8.31 -20.06
N ASP A 187 12.72 -7.48 -19.40
CA ASP A 187 14.16 -7.57 -19.39
C ASP A 187 14.67 -8.04 -18.03
N THR A 188 15.65 -8.93 -18.05
CA THR A 188 16.36 -9.38 -16.85
C THR A 188 17.66 -8.61 -16.74
N VAL A 189 17.80 -7.81 -15.68
CA VAL A 189 19.00 -7.04 -15.39
C VAL A 189 19.69 -7.62 -14.15
N GLU A 190 21.02 -7.64 -14.17
CA GLU A 190 21.78 -7.95 -12.96
C GLU A 190 21.68 -6.78 -11.98
N GLY A 191 21.07 -7.03 -10.82
CA GLY A 191 20.82 -6.03 -9.79
C GLY A 191 20.96 -6.61 -8.38
N MET A 192 20.81 -5.75 -7.38
CA MET A 192 20.83 -6.15 -5.98
C MET A 192 19.82 -5.31 -5.18
N GLN A 193 19.00 -5.99 -4.38
CA GLN A 193 18.09 -5.37 -3.42
C GLN A 193 18.55 -5.65 -1.99
N PHE A 194 18.35 -4.68 -1.11
CA PHE A 194 18.62 -4.81 0.32
C PHE A 194 17.38 -4.38 1.11
N ASP A 195 17.16 -5.01 2.27
CA ASP A 195 16.10 -4.63 3.23
C ASP A 195 16.48 -3.35 4.01
N ARG A 196 16.78 -2.26 3.30
CA ARG A 196 17.17 -0.95 3.85
C ARG A 196 16.56 0.15 2.99
N GLY A 197 15.66 0.93 3.57
CA GLY A 197 15.09 2.13 2.93
C GLY A 197 15.89 3.40 3.15
N TYR A 198 15.35 4.53 2.68
CA TYR A 198 15.90 5.86 2.90
C TYR A 198 15.84 6.27 4.39
N LEU A 199 16.83 7.04 4.86
CA LEU A 199 16.88 7.52 6.24
C LEU A 199 15.88 8.63 6.54
N SER A 200 15.37 9.31 5.51
CA SER A 200 14.51 10.47 5.62
C SER A 200 13.53 10.50 4.45
N ALA A 201 12.26 10.77 4.73
CA ALA A 201 11.21 10.90 3.71
C ALA A 201 11.46 12.07 2.75
N TYR A 202 12.34 13.02 3.10
CA TYR A 202 12.73 14.11 2.20
C TYR A 202 13.54 13.65 0.97
N PHE A 203 13.99 12.40 0.92
CA PHE A 203 14.66 11.84 -0.25
C PHE A 203 13.70 11.31 -1.33
N ILE A 204 12.40 11.24 -1.03
CA ILE A 204 11.37 10.81 -1.98
C ILE A 204 11.26 11.86 -3.08
N ASN A 205 11.49 11.46 -4.32
CA ASN A 205 11.27 12.30 -5.51
C ASN A 205 10.08 11.82 -6.34
N ASN A 206 9.63 10.58 -6.14
CA ASN A 206 8.41 10.04 -6.71
C ASN A 206 7.34 9.93 -5.60
N GLN A 207 6.42 10.90 -5.56
CA GLN A 207 5.40 10.96 -4.51
C GLN A 207 4.31 9.89 -4.67
N ASP A 208 4.12 9.37 -5.89
CA ASP A 208 3.07 8.39 -6.17
C ASP A 208 3.43 7.01 -5.61
N SER A 209 4.66 6.57 -5.87
CA SER A 209 5.20 5.30 -5.35
C SER A 209 5.92 5.43 -4.00
N MET A 210 6.05 6.65 -3.47
CA MET A 210 6.81 6.95 -2.25
C MET A 210 8.26 6.45 -2.32
N SER A 211 8.90 6.61 -3.49
CA SER A 211 10.23 6.08 -3.79
C SER A 211 11.25 7.18 -4.16
N ALA A 212 12.52 6.79 -4.21
CA ALA A 212 13.65 7.65 -4.54
C ALA A 212 14.36 7.12 -5.80
N ASP A 213 13.87 7.55 -6.96
CA ASP A 213 14.30 7.07 -8.28
C ASP A 213 15.48 7.90 -8.80
N LEU A 214 16.66 7.30 -8.95
CA LEU A 214 17.87 8.02 -9.35
C LEU A 214 18.45 7.43 -10.64
N GLU A 215 18.59 8.26 -11.67
CA GLU A 215 19.23 7.86 -12.92
C GLU A 215 20.76 7.99 -12.86
N ASN A 216 21.45 6.93 -13.28
CA ASN A 216 22.92 6.87 -13.33
C ASN A 216 23.63 7.41 -12.06
N PRO A 217 23.22 6.98 -10.84
CA PRO A 217 23.77 7.52 -9.61
C PRO A 217 25.17 6.98 -9.35
N LEU A 218 25.94 7.75 -8.60
CA LEU A 218 27.20 7.29 -8.03
C LEU A 218 26.95 6.65 -6.67
N ILE A 219 27.48 5.44 -6.45
CA ILE A 219 27.29 4.70 -5.20
C ILE A 219 28.52 4.92 -4.31
N LEU A 220 28.31 5.57 -3.17
CA LEU A 220 29.33 5.77 -2.15
C LEU A 220 29.18 4.73 -1.04
N LEU A 221 30.19 3.91 -0.87
CA LEU A 221 30.25 2.84 0.14
C LEU A 221 31.14 3.28 1.31
N PHE A 222 30.57 3.40 2.50
CA PHE A 222 31.30 3.70 3.74
C PHE A 222 31.14 2.55 4.73
N ASP A 223 32.24 2.11 5.36
CA ASP A 223 32.22 1.07 6.42
C ASP A 223 31.94 1.66 7.82
N LYS A 224 32.02 3.00 7.95
CA LYS A 224 31.80 3.71 9.22
C LYS A 224 30.54 4.59 9.18
N LYS A 225 29.94 4.79 10.35
CA LYS A 225 28.84 5.76 10.52
C LYS A 225 29.35 7.17 10.25
N ILE A 226 28.72 7.86 9.30
CA ILE A 226 29.01 9.25 9.00
C ILE A 226 28.27 10.13 10.01
N SER A 227 29.03 10.87 10.82
CA SER A 227 28.47 11.79 11.82
C SER A 227 28.82 13.25 11.53
N ASN A 228 29.73 13.51 10.61
CA ASN A 228 30.17 14.85 10.23
C ASN A 228 30.15 15.02 8.71
N ILE A 229 29.47 16.08 8.25
CA ILE A 229 29.34 16.42 6.83
C ILE A 229 30.69 16.66 6.12
N ARG A 230 31.73 17.05 6.86
CA ARG A 230 33.08 17.29 6.29
C ARG A 230 33.66 16.05 5.63
N GLU A 231 33.30 14.85 6.10
CA GLU A 231 33.75 13.59 5.51
C GLU A 231 33.12 13.34 4.12
N CYS A 232 31.91 13.89 3.87
CA CYS A 232 31.22 13.79 2.58
C CYS A 232 31.54 14.98 1.64
N PHE A 233 31.93 16.13 2.20
CA PHE A 233 32.05 17.39 1.47
C PHE A 233 33.08 17.35 0.32
N LEU A 234 34.15 16.55 0.47
CA LEU A 234 35.20 16.41 -0.55
C LEU A 234 34.68 15.72 -1.82
N TYR A 235 33.72 14.81 -1.68
CA TYR A 235 33.16 14.02 -2.79
C TYR A 235 31.99 14.75 -3.48
N TRP A 236 31.18 15.49 -2.71
CA TRP A 236 30.01 16.21 -3.25
C TRP A 236 30.41 17.24 -4.31
N ARG A 237 31.49 17.97 -4.09
CA ARG A 237 31.86 19.13 -4.93
C ARG A 237 32.38 18.75 -6.32
N ALA A 238 32.79 17.50 -6.52
CA ALA A 238 33.39 17.05 -7.77
C ALA A 238 32.36 16.47 -8.75
N TRP A 239 31.17 16.05 -8.28
CA TRP A 239 30.31 15.15 -9.02
C TRP A 239 28.97 15.82 -9.35
N GLN A 240 28.69 16.07 -10.64
CA GLN A 240 27.41 16.59 -11.15
C GLN A 240 26.36 15.48 -11.38
N LYS A 241 26.42 14.39 -10.60
CA LYS A 241 25.51 13.25 -10.71
C LYS A 241 24.81 12.99 -9.38
N PRO A 242 23.60 12.41 -9.37
CA PRO A 242 22.97 11.95 -8.14
C PRO A 242 23.87 10.94 -7.41
N VAL A 243 23.82 10.91 -6.09
CA VAL A 243 24.69 10.07 -5.25
C VAL A 243 23.85 9.28 -4.26
N VAL A 244 24.05 7.96 -4.22
CA VAL A 244 23.49 7.08 -3.19
C VAL A 244 24.57 6.78 -2.17
N LEU A 245 24.29 7.06 -0.90
CA LEU A 245 25.23 6.81 0.19
C LEU A 245 24.81 5.57 0.99
N PHE A 246 25.61 4.52 0.89
CA PHE A 246 25.44 3.28 1.65
C PHE A 246 26.42 3.22 2.82
N TRP A 247 25.89 3.06 4.02
CA TRP A 247 26.67 2.62 5.17
C TRP A 247 26.65 1.09 5.23
N LEU A 248 27.76 0.47 4.84
CA LEU A 248 27.99 -0.96 4.99
C LEU A 248 28.21 -1.27 6.47
N LEU A 249 27.24 -1.95 7.08
CA LEU A 249 27.47 -2.72 8.29
C LEU A 249 27.98 -4.09 7.82
N LEU A 250 29.28 -4.22 7.60
CA LEU A 250 29.92 -5.52 7.34
C LEU A 250 29.86 -6.39 8.60
N LYS A 251 28.70 -7.00 8.84
CA LYS A 251 28.62 -8.33 9.43
C LYS A 251 28.20 -9.28 8.32
N MET A 252 29.18 -9.74 7.54
CA MET A 252 29.02 -10.89 6.65
C MET A 252 28.50 -12.07 7.47
N SER A 253 27.18 -12.26 7.46
CA SER A 253 26.56 -13.51 7.91
C SER A 253 25.32 -13.88 7.10
N LYS A 254 24.78 -13.00 6.23
CA LYS A 254 23.66 -13.32 5.34
C LYS A 254 23.69 -12.55 4.01
N VAL A 255 24.84 -12.45 3.35
CA VAL A 255 24.82 -12.15 1.91
C VAL A 255 24.51 -13.48 1.22
N ARG A 256 23.28 -13.68 0.76
CA ARG A 256 22.97 -14.77 -0.17
C ARG A 256 23.28 -14.24 -1.57
N PRO A 257 24.32 -14.73 -2.25
CA PRO A 257 24.46 -14.47 -3.67
C PRO A 257 23.33 -15.22 -4.39
N SER A 258 22.37 -14.50 -4.96
CA SER A 258 21.56 -15.04 -6.04
C SER A 258 22.46 -15.07 -7.28
N LEU A 259 23.00 -16.25 -7.56
CA LEU A 259 23.76 -16.56 -8.77
C LEU A 259 22.89 -17.47 -9.64
N LEU A 260 22.78 -17.07 -10.91
CA LEU A 260 22.06 -17.64 -12.05
C LEU A 260 20.59 -17.22 -12.17
#